data_AF-A0A5Z0XI14-F1
#
_entry.id   AF-A0A5Z0XI14-F1
#
_cell.length_a   1.000
_cell.length_b   1.000
_cell.length_c   1.000
_cell.angle_alpha   90.00
_cell.angle_beta   90.00
_cell.angle_gamma   90.00
#
_symmetry.space_group_name_H-M   'P 1'
#
loop_
_entity.id
_entity.type
_entity.pdbx_description
1 polymer ?
#
loop_
_entity_poly.entity_id
_entity_poly.type
_entity_poly.pdbx_seq_one_letter_code
_entity_poly.pdbx_strand_id
1 'polypeptide(L)'
;YFQALKDLYHNLPFSQRYQNIIEKTNLIYKNIGNFIGMHFRGADVVNDLDIRVYALTSLSPYIFPLELAMEIIKKESYKTIVLFSSCNIVTNFVKEYFKKNNFNKIIYIANDFLDNTFSYAERDFFNFSLMQHADILYGSNESMFRALAANISYRNIQNNLVDHVFDLQSQYEIISSNIDNYNIDNLYKSASCIYLFIVASRLNLDNKIKLFWLQKGYKYDQENLSYGILIIENLLLQGHFNEAETELINIFHSKFKFFFQLLFSHFHKDEFFYQRKTFLQYTYINKPALSLMIYLVSLKEGSSSDITYFLYHILQKEMHGKQNILPLNHIEYIHRQLPYRLGKYIVK
;
A
#
# COMPACT_ATOMS: atom_id res chain seq x y z
N TYR A 1 18.72 -16.16 22.40
CA TYR A 1 17.33 -16.26 21.94
C TYR A 1 17.25 -16.93 20.57
N PHE A 2 17.79 -16.33 19.49
CA PHE A 2 17.68 -16.90 18.13
C PHE A 2 18.33 -18.28 17.94
N GLN A 3 19.46 -18.56 18.60
CA GLN A 3 20.08 -19.89 18.51
C GLN A 3 19.16 -21.01 19.05
N ALA A 4 18.51 -20.78 20.19
CA ALA A 4 17.55 -21.74 20.74
C ALA A 4 16.32 -21.92 19.85
N LEU A 5 15.82 -20.85 19.22
CA LEU A 5 14.71 -20.93 18.26
C LEU A 5 15.09 -21.74 17.02
N LYS A 6 16.30 -21.51 16.51
CA LYS A 6 16.88 -22.24 15.39
C LYS A 6 17.01 -23.72 15.70
N ASP A 7 17.61 -24.07 16.84
CA ASP A 7 17.74 -25.46 17.27
C ASP A 7 16.37 -26.11 17.51
N LEU A 8 15.39 -25.39 18.05
CA LEU A 8 14.04 -25.90 18.20
C LEU A 8 13.39 -26.20 16.85
N TYR A 9 13.45 -25.26 15.90
CA TYR A 9 12.85 -25.42 14.57
C TYR A 9 13.42 -26.64 13.83
N HIS A 10 14.74 -26.80 13.82
CA HIS A 10 15.38 -27.91 13.10
C HIS A 10 15.20 -29.26 13.78
N ASN A 11 14.78 -29.28 15.06
CA ASN A 11 14.43 -30.49 15.79
C ASN A 11 12.91 -30.76 15.82
N LEU A 12 12.09 -29.95 15.15
CA LEU A 12 10.65 -30.19 15.08
C LEU A 12 10.36 -31.52 14.36
N PRO A 13 9.45 -32.36 14.89
CA PRO A 13 9.06 -33.61 14.25
C PRO A 13 8.08 -33.34 13.09
N PHE A 14 8.59 -32.74 12.00
CA PHE A 14 7.80 -32.49 10.80
C PHE A 14 7.22 -33.80 10.25
N SER A 15 6.00 -33.74 9.70
CA SER A 15 5.42 -34.87 9.00
C SER A 15 6.21 -35.21 7.74
N GLN A 16 6.05 -36.44 7.22
CA GLN A 16 6.76 -36.88 6.01
C GLN A 16 6.59 -35.92 4.83
N ARG A 17 5.41 -35.31 4.68
CA ARG A 17 5.15 -34.35 3.59
C ARG A 17 6.03 -33.11 3.70
N TYR A 18 6.18 -32.54 4.91
CA TYR A 18 7.05 -31.39 5.14
C TYR A 18 8.54 -31.76 5.11
N GLN A 19 8.92 -32.95 5.57
CA GLN A 19 10.28 -33.46 5.41
C GLN A 19 10.67 -33.58 3.93
N ASN A 20 9.78 -34.13 3.10
CA ASN A 20 10.00 -34.20 1.65
C ASN A 20 10.16 -32.81 1.02
N ILE A 21 9.44 -31.79 1.51
CA ILE A 21 9.62 -30.40 1.06
C ILE A 21 11.03 -29.89 1.40
N ILE A 22 11.51 -30.12 2.63
CA ILE A 22 12.88 -29.76 3.06
C ILE A 22 13.93 -30.46 2.20
N GLU A 23 13.76 -31.74 1.90
CA GLU A 23 14.67 -32.48 1.03
C GLU A 23 14.67 -31.92 -0.39
N LYS A 24 13.49 -31.57 -0.92
CA LYS A 24 13.35 -30.98 -2.25
C LYS A 24 14.05 -29.62 -2.35
N THR A 25 13.90 -28.74 -1.37
CA THR A 25 14.57 -27.43 -1.37
C THR A 25 16.08 -27.55 -1.24
N ASN A 26 16.57 -28.52 -0.45
CA ASN A 26 17.99 -28.88 -0.38
C ASN A 26 18.54 -29.34 -1.74
N LEU A 27 17.80 -30.18 -2.48
CA LEU A 27 18.19 -30.64 -3.81
C LEU A 27 18.22 -29.49 -4.82
N ILE A 28 17.23 -28.61 -4.79
CA ILE A 28 17.19 -27.41 -5.65
C ILE A 28 18.42 -26.55 -5.38
N TYR A 29 18.74 -26.26 -4.12
CA TYR A 29 19.93 -25.50 -3.74
C TYR A 29 21.22 -26.16 -4.26
N LYS A 30 21.37 -27.49 -4.11
CA LYS A 30 22.53 -28.22 -4.65
C LYS A 30 22.65 -28.08 -6.18
N ASN A 31 21.54 -27.97 -6.89
CA ASN A 31 21.51 -27.87 -8.36
C ASN A 31 21.78 -26.44 -8.85
N ILE A 32 21.19 -25.43 -8.23
CA ILE A 32 21.32 -24.02 -8.68
C ILE A 32 22.53 -23.30 -8.06
N GLY A 33 23.11 -23.87 -6.99
CA GLY A 33 24.24 -23.31 -6.26
C GLY A 33 23.88 -22.11 -5.40
N ASN A 34 24.89 -21.30 -5.09
CA ASN A 34 24.75 -20.08 -4.30
C ASN A 34 23.88 -19.05 -5.03
N PHE A 35 22.95 -18.42 -4.30
CA PHE A 35 22.01 -17.46 -4.87
C PHE A 35 21.63 -16.36 -3.87
N ILE A 36 21.15 -15.24 -4.42
CA ILE A 36 20.41 -14.24 -3.64
C ILE A 36 18.91 -14.43 -3.85
N GLY A 37 18.13 -14.26 -2.79
CA GLY A 37 16.67 -14.27 -2.83
C GLY A 37 16.08 -12.88 -2.89
N MET A 38 15.15 -12.64 -3.80
CA MET A 38 14.34 -11.42 -3.88
C MET A 38 12.91 -11.74 -3.45
N HIS A 39 12.50 -11.28 -2.27
CA HIS A 39 11.16 -11.52 -1.75
C HIS A 39 10.22 -10.34 -2.04
N PHE A 40 9.38 -10.50 -3.06
CA PHE A 40 8.30 -9.58 -3.41
C PHE A 40 7.07 -9.88 -2.56
N ARG A 41 7.09 -9.34 -1.33
CA ARG A 41 5.90 -9.21 -0.48
C ARG A 41 5.04 -8.03 -0.97
N GLY A 42 3.75 -8.07 -0.65
CA GLY A 42 2.82 -6.98 -0.92
C GLY A 42 1.98 -7.15 -2.19
N ALA A 43 2.02 -8.31 -2.85
CA ALA A 43 1.14 -8.54 -3.99
C ALA A 43 -0.36 -8.51 -3.62
N ASP A 44 -0.72 -8.95 -2.41
CA ASP A 44 -2.04 -8.72 -1.81
C ASP A 44 -2.31 -7.22 -1.57
N VAL A 45 -1.34 -6.51 -0.98
CA VAL A 45 -1.42 -5.05 -0.77
C VAL A 45 -1.58 -4.27 -2.07
N VAL A 46 -1.09 -4.78 -3.21
CA VAL A 46 -1.19 -4.11 -4.50
C VAL A 46 -2.43 -4.55 -5.28
N ASN A 47 -2.75 -5.85 -5.31
CA ASN A 47 -3.76 -6.39 -6.22
C ASN A 47 -5.15 -6.49 -5.59
N ASP A 48 -5.26 -6.63 -4.27
CA ASP A 48 -6.56 -6.74 -3.60
C ASP A 48 -7.21 -5.35 -3.46
N LEU A 49 -8.43 -5.21 -3.97
CA LEU A 49 -9.17 -3.94 -3.99
C LEU A 49 -9.49 -3.42 -2.59
N ASP A 50 -9.84 -4.32 -1.67
CA ASP A 50 -10.26 -3.94 -0.33
C ASP A 50 -9.05 -3.65 0.58
N ILE A 51 -7.89 -4.20 0.24
CA ILE A 51 -6.64 -4.03 1.02
C ILE A 51 -5.82 -2.84 0.49
N ARG A 52 -5.72 -2.64 -0.83
CA ARG A 52 -4.79 -1.66 -1.41
C ARG A 52 -5.07 -0.21 -1.07
N VAL A 53 -6.29 0.09 -0.64
CA VAL A 53 -6.66 1.40 -0.10
C VAL A 53 -5.90 1.76 1.19
N TYR A 54 -5.27 0.79 1.87
CA TYR A 54 -4.44 0.98 3.06
C TYR A 54 -2.93 1.02 2.74
N ALA A 55 -2.55 0.92 1.47
CA ALA A 55 -1.17 0.99 1.02
C ALA A 55 -0.52 2.35 1.32
N LEU A 56 -1.30 3.44 1.30
CA LEU A 56 -0.86 4.80 1.67
C LEU A 56 -0.79 5.02 3.19
N THR A 57 -1.19 4.04 4.01
CA THR A 57 -1.26 4.14 5.47
C THR A 57 -0.47 3.03 6.15
N SER A 58 -1.13 2.08 6.85
CA SER A 58 -0.50 1.01 7.63
C SER A 58 0.24 -0.04 6.79
N LEU A 59 -0.10 -0.19 5.51
CA LEU A 59 0.47 -1.25 4.67
C LEU A 59 1.65 -0.81 3.80
N SER A 60 2.02 0.48 3.84
CA SER A 60 3.18 0.99 3.11
C SER A 60 4.50 0.22 3.35
N PRO A 61 4.83 -0.28 4.56
CA PRO A 61 6.09 -1.00 4.77
C PRO A 61 6.18 -2.36 4.07
N TYR A 62 5.06 -2.90 3.58
CA TYR A 62 4.99 -4.16 2.84
C TYR A 62 5.18 -3.98 1.33
N ILE A 63 5.13 -2.75 0.83
CA ILE A 63 5.35 -2.46 -0.59
C ILE A 63 6.83 -2.60 -0.88
N PHE A 64 7.17 -3.43 -1.86
CA PHE A 64 8.51 -3.48 -2.43
C PHE A 64 8.47 -2.94 -3.88
N PRO A 65 8.91 -1.69 -4.11
CA PRO A 65 8.94 -1.12 -5.45
C PRO A 65 9.75 -1.98 -6.41
N LEU A 66 9.18 -2.24 -7.59
CA LEU A 66 9.82 -3.03 -8.64
C LEU A 66 11.14 -2.39 -9.04
N GLU A 67 11.18 -1.07 -9.17
CA GLU A 67 12.32 -0.30 -9.64
C GLU A 67 13.55 -0.53 -8.76
N LEU A 68 13.36 -0.54 -7.44
CA LEU A 68 14.42 -0.82 -6.48
C LEU A 68 14.88 -2.27 -6.57
N ALA A 69 13.94 -3.21 -6.71
CA ALA A 69 14.29 -4.62 -6.88
C ALA A 69 15.11 -4.86 -8.16
N MET A 70 14.74 -4.22 -9.26
CA MET A 70 15.47 -4.28 -10.53
C MET A 70 16.88 -3.72 -10.38
N GLU A 71 17.03 -2.61 -9.65
CA GLU A 71 18.32 -1.98 -9.40
C GLU A 71 19.23 -2.85 -8.53
N ILE A 72 18.68 -3.50 -7.50
CA ILE A 72 19.40 -4.48 -6.67
C ILE A 72 19.94 -5.62 -7.54
N ILE A 73 19.08 -6.25 -8.35
CA ILE A 73 19.48 -7.39 -9.18
C ILE A 73 20.58 -7.00 -10.18
N LYS A 74 20.51 -5.79 -10.74
CA LYS A 74 21.55 -5.24 -11.65
C LYS A 74 22.89 -5.04 -10.95
N LYS A 75 22.89 -4.47 -9.74
CA LYS A 75 24.09 -4.12 -8.97
C LYS A 75 24.77 -5.33 -8.33
N GLU A 76 24.00 -6.37 -8.03
CA GLU A 76 24.53 -7.53 -7.33
C GLU A 76 25.60 -8.28 -8.13
N SER A 77 26.58 -8.88 -7.44
CA SER A 77 27.64 -9.64 -8.11
C SER A 77 27.21 -11.09 -8.40
N TYR A 78 26.21 -11.58 -7.68
CA TYR A 78 25.66 -12.93 -7.85
C TYR A 78 25.07 -13.14 -9.24
N LYS A 79 25.40 -14.28 -9.84
CA LYS A 79 24.80 -14.70 -11.12
C LYS A 79 23.40 -15.26 -10.94
N THR A 80 23.16 -16.04 -9.88
CA THR A 80 21.89 -16.73 -9.65
C THR A 80 21.00 -15.94 -8.69
N ILE A 81 19.77 -15.70 -9.13
CA ILE A 81 18.75 -14.96 -8.38
C ILE A 81 17.50 -15.84 -8.29
N VAL A 82 16.91 -15.96 -7.11
CA VAL A 82 15.64 -16.65 -6.91
C VAL A 82 14.58 -15.64 -6.47
N LEU A 83 13.49 -15.55 -7.22
CA LEU A 83 12.39 -14.64 -6.94
C LEU A 83 11.29 -15.37 -6.16
N PHE A 84 10.86 -14.78 -5.05
CA PHE A 84 9.80 -15.29 -4.19
C PHE A 84 8.63 -14.30 -4.19
N SER A 85 7.44 -14.76 -4.51
CA SER A 85 6.21 -13.97 -4.40
C SER A 85 4.98 -14.87 -4.35
N SER A 86 3.91 -14.36 -3.75
CA SER A 86 2.57 -14.95 -3.86
C SER A 86 1.90 -14.66 -5.22
N CYS A 87 2.45 -13.73 -6.01
CA CYS A 87 1.92 -13.37 -7.33
C CYS A 87 3.00 -13.44 -8.41
N ASN A 88 2.69 -14.12 -9.51
CA ASN A 88 3.65 -14.33 -10.60
C ASN A 88 3.82 -13.12 -11.52
N ILE A 89 2.97 -12.09 -11.45
CA ILE A 89 3.03 -10.92 -12.37
C ILE A 89 4.41 -10.25 -12.30
N VAL A 90 4.85 -9.88 -11.09
CA VAL A 90 6.15 -9.21 -10.89
C VAL A 90 7.31 -10.15 -11.20
N THR A 91 7.26 -11.39 -10.72
CA THR A 91 8.38 -12.31 -10.90
C THR A 91 8.57 -12.69 -12.38
N ASN A 92 7.48 -12.88 -13.12
CA ASN A 92 7.52 -13.12 -14.57
C ASN A 92 8.06 -11.90 -15.30
N PHE A 93 7.60 -10.69 -14.93
CA PHE A 93 8.11 -9.46 -15.52
C PHE A 93 9.62 -9.32 -15.34
N VAL A 94 10.13 -9.52 -14.12
CA VAL A 94 11.56 -9.45 -13.82
C VAL A 94 12.33 -10.49 -14.64
N LYS A 95 11.90 -11.76 -14.63
CA LYS A 95 12.56 -12.85 -15.38
C LYS A 95 12.65 -12.54 -16.88
N GLU A 96 11.54 -12.13 -17.49
CA GLU A 96 11.50 -11.81 -18.92
C GLU A 96 12.29 -10.54 -19.26
N TYR A 97 12.27 -9.52 -18.41
CA TYR A 97 13.08 -8.32 -18.61
C TYR A 97 14.57 -8.65 -18.64
N PHE A 98 15.07 -9.42 -17.67
CA PHE A 98 16.49 -9.76 -17.59
C PHE A 98 16.93 -10.65 -18.76
N LYS A 99 16.06 -11.59 -19.16
CA LYS A 99 16.27 -12.44 -20.34
C LYS A 99 16.32 -11.63 -21.63
N LYS A 100 15.34 -10.77 -21.89
CA LYS A 100 15.22 -9.98 -23.12
C LYS A 100 16.39 -8.99 -23.30
N ASN A 101 16.91 -8.45 -22.20
CA ASN A 101 17.99 -7.48 -22.22
C ASN A 101 19.38 -8.12 -22.09
N ASN A 102 19.49 -9.45 -22.21
CA ASN A 102 20.76 -10.20 -22.20
C ASN A 102 21.66 -9.89 -20.99
N PHE A 103 21.07 -9.68 -19.82
CA PHE A 103 21.86 -9.55 -18.60
C PHE A 103 22.52 -10.89 -18.25
N ASN A 104 23.75 -10.85 -17.74
CA ASN A 104 24.47 -12.03 -17.26
C ASN A 104 23.94 -12.49 -15.87
N LYS A 105 22.64 -12.79 -15.82
CA LYS A 105 21.89 -13.19 -14.63
C LYS A 105 21.03 -14.40 -14.96
N ILE A 106 20.98 -15.37 -14.04
CA ILE A 106 20.10 -16.53 -14.10
C ILE A 106 18.98 -16.29 -13.10
N ILE A 107 17.77 -16.08 -13.60
CA ILE A 107 16.60 -15.76 -12.78
C ILE A 107 15.69 -16.98 -12.68
N TYR A 108 15.54 -17.51 -11.47
CA TYR A 108 14.56 -18.54 -11.13
C TYR A 108 13.37 -17.92 -10.41
N ILE A 109 12.18 -18.49 -10.60
CA ILE A 109 10.99 -18.16 -9.82
C ILE A 109 10.75 -19.35 -8.91
N ALA A 110 10.66 -19.12 -7.60
CA ALA A 110 10.52 -20.21 -6.63
C ALA A 110 9.29 -21.09 -6.91
N ASN A 111 8.20 -20.46 -7.35
CA ASN A 111 6.96 -21.15 -7.71
C ASN A 111 7.12 -22.11 -8.91
N ASP A 112 8.11 -21.91 -9.79
CA ASP A 112 8.38 -22.82 -10.92
C ASP A 112 8.87 -24.21 -10.43
N PHE A 113 9.35 -24.30 -9.18
CA PHE A 113 9.82 -25.54 -8.58
C PHE A 113 8.74 -26.29 -7.78
N LEU A 114 7.57 -25.68 -7.59
CA LEU A 114 6.49 -26.26 -6.78
C LEU A 114 5.90 -27.52 -7.42
N ASP A 115 5.41 -28.41 -6.58
CA ASP A 115 4.57 -29.52 -7.03
C ASP A 115 3.10 -29.06 -7.08
N ASN A 116 2.38 -29.40 -8.15
CA ASN A 116 0.97 -29.06 -8.30
C ASN A 116 0.09 -29.64 -7.19
N THR A 117 0.54 -30.71 -6.54
CA THR A 117 -0.16 -31.39 -5.44
C THR A 117 -0.01 -30.70 -4.08
N PHE A 118 0.82 -29.66 -3.96
CA PHE A 118 0.99 -28.93 -2.71
C PHE A 118 -0.22 -28.06 -2.38
N SER A 119 -0.71 -28.17 -1.15
CA SER A 119 -1.65 -27.24 -0.53
C SER A 119 -1.02 -25.85 -0.34
N TYR A 120 -1.83 -24.83 -0.07
CA TYR A 120 -1.32 -23.47 0.16
C TYR A 120 -0.28 -23.40 1.28
N ALA A 121 -0.53 -24.08 2.42
CA ALA A 121 0.41 -24.13 3.53
C ALA A 121 1.74 -24.80 3.15
N GLU A 122 1.71 -25.83 2.31
CA GLU A 122 2.91 -26.51 1.82
C GLU A 122 3.69 -25.66 0.82
N ARG A 123 3.00 -24.87 -0.01
CA ARG A 123 3.64 -23.92 -0.93
C ARG A 123 4.34 -22.81 -0.16
N ASP A 124 3.70 -22.28 0.87
CA ASP A 124 4.31 -21.30 1.77
C ASP A 124 5.52 -21.94 2.45
N PHE A 125 5.36 -23.12 3.06
CA PHE A 125 6.49 -23.81 3.70
C PHE A 125 7.63 -24.14 2.72
N PHE A 126 7.34 -24.47 1.47
CA PHE A 126 8.35 -24.65 0.43
C PHE A 126 9.13 -23.36 0.17
N ASN A 127 8.44 -22.24 -0.07
CA ASN A 127 9.09 -20.94 -0.29
C ASN A 127 9.93 -20.53 0.92
N PHE A 128 9.39 -20.73 2.13
CA PHE A 128 10.09 -20.53 3.39
C PHE A 128 11.38 -21.35 3.49
N SER A 129 11.27 -22.65 3.24
CA SER A 129 12.40 -23.57 3.30
C SER A 129 13.46 -23.24 2.26
N LEU A 130 13.05 -22.86 1.04
CA LEU A 130 13.99 -22.46 -0.01
C LEU A 130 14.70 -21.15 0.33
N MET A 131 14.02 -20.17 0.93
CA MET A 131 14.66 -18.92 1.38
C MET A 131 15.78 -19.18 2.40
N GLN A 132 15.68 -20.21 3.23
CA GLN A 132 16.74 -20.57 4.20
C GLN A 132 18.05 -21.02 3.54
N HIS A 133 18.06 -21.24 2.22
CA HIS A 133 19.27 -21.58 1.46
C HIS A 133 19.96 -20.37 0.79
N ALA A 134 19.34 -19.19 0.82
CA ALA A 134 19.93 -17.99 0.22
C ALA A 134 21.18 -17.53 0.98
N ASP A 135 22.10 -16.88 0.28
CA ASP A 135 23.22 -16.18 0.93
C ASP A 135 22.78 -14.79 1.41
N ILE A 136 21.95 -14.12 0.60
CA ILE A 136 21.38 -12.81 0.88
C ILE A 136 19.89 -12.85 0.55
N LEU A 137 19.06 -12.30 1.42
CA LEU A 137 17.63 -12.07 1.20
C LEU A 137 17.34 -10.57 1.16
N TYR A 138 16.79 -10.11 0.04
CA TYR A 138 16.27 -8.77 -0.14
C TYR A 138 14.74 -8.77 -0.11
N GLY A 139 14.13 -7.69 0.38
CA GLY A 139 12.68 -7.52 0.33
C GLY A 139 12.20 -6.20 0.95
N SER A 140 10.88 -6.06 1.02
CA SER A 140 10.20 -4.96 1.72
C SER A 140 10.70 -4.80 3.16
N ASN A 141 10.48 -3.62 3.73
CA ASN A 141 10.90 -3.31 5.09
C ASN A 141 10.23 -4.22 6.12
N GLU A 142 8.97 -4.61 5.89
CA GLU A 142 8.26 -5.56 6.74
C GLU A 142 7.98 -6.89 6.04
N SER A 143 8.47 -7.97 6.64
CA SER A 143 8.14 -9.36 6.27
C SER A 143 8.59 -10.33 7.36
N MET A 144 7.66 -10.70 8.25
CA MET A 144 7.94 -11.71 9.29
C MET A 144 8.43 -13.03 8.69
N PHE A 145 7.90 -13.41 7.52
CA PHE A 145 8.24 -14.64 6.82
C PHE A 145 9.71 -14.69 6.39
N ARG A 146 10.19 -13.63 5.72
CA ARG A 146 11.60 -13.50 5.32
C ARG A 146 12.51 -13.37 6.54
N ALA A 147 12.12 -12.54 7.50
CA ALA A 147 12.90 -12.33 8.72
C ALA A 147 13.05 -13.64 9.51
N LEU A 148 11.99 -14.45 9.61
CA LEU A 148 12.04 -15.74 10.26
C LEU A 148 12.98 -16.69 9.52
N ALA A 149 12.87 -16.80 8.19
CA ALA A 149 13.73 -17.67 7.37
C ALA A 149 15.22 -17.34 7.56
N ALA A 150 15.57 -16.05 7.57
CA ALA A 150 16.94 -15.62 7.82
C ALA A 150 17.44 -15.99 9.23
N ASN A 151 16.61 -15.77 10.26
CA ASN A 151 17.02 -15.96 11.65
C ASN A 151 17.14 -17.43 12.08
N ILE A 152 16.36 -18.32 11.47
CA ILE A 152 16.39 -19.76 11.82
C ILE A 152 17.29 -20.59 10.89
N SER A 153 17.80 -20.01 9.81
CA SER A 153 18.68 -20.76 8.91
C SER A 153 19.99 -21.14 9.60
N TYR A 154 20.51 -22.34 9.29
CA TYR A 154 21.90 -22.70 9.63
C TYR A 154 22.93 -21.92 8.85
N ARG A 155 22.54 -21.30 7.74
CA ARG A 155 23.36 -20.33 7.01
C ARG A 155 23.26 -18.97 7.70
N ASN A 156 24.36 -18.24 7.74
CA ASN A 156 24.36 -16.85 8.19
C ASN A 156 23.84 -15.96 7.05
N ILE A 157 22.52 -15.94 6.85
CA ILE A 157 21.88 -15.20 5.77
C ILE A 157 21.94 -13.69 6.05
N GLN A 158 22.43 -12.91 5.10
CA GLN A 158 22.32 -11.46 5.15
C GLN A 158 20.89 -11.04 4.80
N ASN A 159 20.19 -10.43 5.76
CA ASN A 159 18.79 -10.06 5.60
C ASN A 159 18.65 -8.55 5.36
N ASN A 160 18.68 -8.14 4.10
CA ASN A 160 18.75 -6.73 3.71
C ASN A 160 17.34 -6.15 3.44
N LEU A 161 17.01 -5.11 4.20
CA LEU A 161 15.82 -4.28 3.95
C LEU A 161 16.14 -3.27 2.86
N VAL A 162 15.14 -2.89 2.05
CA VAL A 162 15.31 -1.82 1.05
C VAL A 162 15.91 -0.56 1.66
N ASP A 163 15.43 -0.14 2.83
CA ASP A 163 15.91 1.06 3.53
C ASP A 163 17.37 0.96 4.00
N HIS A 164 17.95 -0.25 4.02
CA HIS A 164 19.37 -0.45 4.34
C HIS A 164 20.26 -0.51 3.09
N VAL A 165 19.67 -0.71 1.90
CA VAL A 165 20.40 -0.83 0.63
C VAL A 165 20.54 0.52 -0.05
N PHE A 166 19.50 1.34 0.00
CA PHE A 166 19.47 2.67 -0.62
C PHE A 166 19.03 3.70 0.41
N ASP A 167 19.74 4.83 0.49
CA ASP A 167 19.25 5.98 1.23
C ASP A 167 17.99 6.58 0.58
N LEU A 168 17.26 7.42 1.32
CA LEU A 168 15.98 7.98 0.86
C LEU A 168 16.10 8.75 -0.46
N GLN A 169 17.21 9.45 -0.67
CA GLN A 169 17.43 10.23 -1.90
C GLN A 169 17.61 9.28 -3.10
N SER A 170 18.45 8.26 -2.95
CA SER A 170 18.66 7.22 -3.95
C SER A 170 17.37 6.46 -4.25
N GLN A 171 16.58 6.12 -3.23
CA GLN A 171 15.27 5.48 -3.43
C GLN A 171 14.36 6.34 -4.31
N TYR A 172 14.26 7.64 -3.99
CA TYR A 172 13.44 8.57 -4.75
C TYR A 172 13.91 8.65 -6.22
N GLU A 173 15.21 8.84 -6.44
CA GLU A 173 15.79 8.98 -7.77
C GLU A 173 15.60 7.71 -8.62
N ILE A 174 15.94 6.53 -8.07
CA ILE A 174 15.82 5.26 -8.78
C ILE A 174 14.37 4.99 -9.20
N ILE A 175 13.40 5.18 -8.30
CA ILE A 175 12.00 4.89 -8.63
C ILE A 175 11.49 5.93 -9.64
N SER A 176 11.68 7.22 -9.35
CA SER A 176 11.14 8.30 -10.19
C SER A 176 11.70 8.29 -11.61
N SER A 177 12.97 7.90 -11.80
CA SER A 177 13.59 7.81 -13.13
C SER A 177 13.17 6.57 -13.93
N ASN A 178 12.60 5.54 -13.29
CA ASN A 178 12.35 4.25 -13.91
C ASN A 178 10.88 3.81 -13.97
N ILE A 179 9.99 4.42 -13.20
CA ILE A 179 8.57 4.02 -13.09
C ILE A 179 7.84 3.92 -14.44
N ASP A 180 8.18 4.80 -15.39
CA ASP A 180 7.58 4.80 -16.74
C ASP A 180 8.33 3.89 -17.74
N ASN A 181 9.54 3.45 -17.40
CA ASN A 181 10.38 2.62 -18.27
C ASN A 181 10.01 1.13 -18.21
N TYR A 182 9.38 0.70 -17.11
CA TYR A 182 8.95 -0.68 -16.94
C TYR A 182 7.49 -0.85 -17.38
N ASN A 183 7.29 -1.69 -18.40
CA ASN A 183 5.94 -2.04 -18.88
C ASN A 183 5.29 -3.13 -17.99
N ILE A 184 5.09 -2.79 -16.72
CA ILE A 184 4.32 -3.59 -15.76
C ILE A 184 2.90 -3.03 -15.62
N ASP A 185 2.00 -3.86 -15.08
CA ASP A 185 0.64 -3.50 -14.73
C ASP A 185 0.55 -2.19 -13.90
N ASN A 186 -0.51 -1.43 -14.15
CA ASN A 186 -0.71 -0.11 -13.56
C ASN A 186 -0.83 -0.14 -12.03
N LEU A 187 -1.31 -1.23 -11.42
CA LEU A 187 -1.40 -1.32 -9.96
C LEU A 187 -0.01 -1.26 -9.31
N TYR A 188 1.00 -1.85 -9.94
CA TYR A 188 2.39 -1.77 -9.45
C TYR A 188 3.01 -0.39 -9.65
N LYS A 189 2.64 0.32 -10.73
CA LYS A 189 3.02 1.73 -10.94
C LYS A 189 2.35 2.64 -9.92
N SER A 190 1.08 2.39 -9.62
CA SER A 190 0.33 3.05 -8.55
C SER A 190 1.04 2.84 -7.20
N ALA A 191 1.33 1.60 -6.82
CA ALA A 191 2.07 1.29 -5.59
C ALA A 191 3.45 1.98 -5.51
N SER A 192 4.13 2.15 -6.64
CA SER A 192 5.40 2.88 -6.69
C SER A 192 5.20 4.40 -6.51
N CYS A 193 4.09 4.96 -6.99
CA CYS A 193 3.69 6.34 -6.70
C CYS A 193 3.38 6.56 -5.21
N ILE A 194 2.74 5.58 -4.55
CA ILE A 194 2.54 5.59 -3.08
C ILE A 194 3.88 5.69 -2.37
N TYR A 195 4.82 4.82 -2.75
CA TYR A 195 6.15 4.81 -2.15
C TYR A 195 6.88 6.16 -2.37
N LEU A 196 6.81 6.71 -3.58
CA LEU A 196 7.39 8.02 -3.90
C LEU A 196 6.78 9.17 -3.10
N PHE A 197 5.46 9.17 -2.88
CA PHE A 197 4.81 10.15 -2.00
C PHE A 197 5.34 10.08 -0.56
N ILE A 198 5.51 8.87 -0.03
CA ILE A 198 6.03 8.64 1.32
C ILE A 198 7.50 9.10 1.43
N VAL A 199 8.34 8.72 0.47
CA VAL A 199 9.75 9.13 0.43
C VAL A 199 9.87 10.65 0.26
N ALA A 200 9.09 11.26 -0.64
CA ALA A 200 9.05 12.71 -0.83
C ALA A 200 8.63 13.45 0.47
N SER A 201 7.71 12.86 1.24
CA SER A 201 7.30 13.38 2.54
C SER A 201 8.43 13.30 3.57
N ARG A 202 9.14 12.17 3.65
CA ARG A 202 10.29 11.98 4.56
C ARG A 202 11.47 12.90 4.21
N LEU A 203 11.67 13.18 2.92
CA LEU A 203 12.68 14.12 2.43
C LEU A 203 12.26 15.59 2.56
N ASN A 204 11.06 15.88 3.07
CA ASN A 204 10.49 17.24 3.13
C ASN A 204 10.49 17.96 1.77
N LEU A 205 10.27 17.22 0.67
CA LEU A 205 10.18 17.81 -0.66
C LEU A 205 8.98 18.75 -0.77
N ASP A 206 9.00 19.59 -1.82
CA ASP A 206 7.91 20.52 -2.08
C ASP A 206 6.57 19.79 -2.22
N ASN A 207 5.54 20.46 -1.74
CA ASN A 207 4.17 20.00 -1.71
C ASN A 207 3.63 19.72 -3.13
N LYS A 208 4.09 20.46 -4.14
CA LYS A 208 3.79 20.17 -5.54
C LYS A 208 4.29 18.80 -5.99
N ILE A 209 5.46 18.36 -5.52
CA ILE A 209 6.02 17.04 -5.83
C ILE A 209 5.18 15.94 -5.19
N LYS A 210 4.77 16.13 -3.92
CA LYS A 210 3.88 15.19 -3.23
C LYS A 210 2.55 15.06 -3.95
N LEU A 211 1.93 16.18 -4.33
CA LEU A 211 0.69 16.21 -5.06
C LEU A 211 0.81 15.53 -6.44
N PHE A 212 1.91 15.77 -7.14
CA PHE A 212 2.20 15.12 -8.42
C PHE A 212 2.18 13.59 -8.30
N TRP A 213 2.86 13.02 -7.30
CA TRP A 213 2.88 11.56 -7.12
C TRP A 213 1.52 11.00 -6.73
N LEU A 214 0.77 11.68 -5.88
CA LEU A 214 -0.60 11.27 -5.55
C LEU A 214 -1.51 11.27 -6.78
N GLN A 215 -1.47 12.33 -7.58
CA GLN A 215 -2.28 12.44 -8.81
C GLN A 215 -1.85 11.42 -9.87
N LYS A 216 -0.54 11.17 -10.01
CA LYS A 216 -0.02 10.16 -10.94
C LYS A 216 -0.45 8.76 -10.51
N GLY A 217 -0.36 8.45 -9.22
CA GLY A 217 -0.84 7.18 -8.66
C GLY A 217 -2.34 6.97 -8.87
N TYR A 218 -3.15 7.99 -8.62
CA TYR A 218 -4.59 7.94 -8.87
C TYR A 218 -4.96 7.73 -10.34
N LYS A 219 -4.16 8.26 -11.27
CA LYS A 219 -4.34 7.98 -12.72
C LYS A 219 -4.09 6.52 -13.07
N TYR A 220 -3.19 5.83 -12.37
CA TYR A 220 -2.96 4.40 -12.55
C TYR A 220 -4.01 3.52 -11.87
N ASP A 221 -4.59 3.96 -10.75
CA ASP A 221 -5.61 3.23 -9.99
C ASP A 221 -6.70 4.18 -9.48
N GLN A 222 -7.71 4.41 -10.32
CA GLN A 222 -8.85 5.29 -10.01
C GLN A 222 -9.81 4.70 -8.98
N GLU A 223 -9.68 3.41 -8.64
CA GLU A 223 -10.49 2.76 -7.62
C GLU A 223 -9.92 2.94 -6.22
N ASN A 224 -8.64 3.27 -6.10
CA ASN A 224 -8.01 3.53 -4.82
C ASN A 224 -8.32 4.95 -4.31
N LEU A 225 -9.44 5.08 -3.62
CA LEU A 225 -9.91 6.36 -3.05
C LEU A 225 -9.01 6.96 -1.97
N SER A 226 -8.02 6.21 -1.45
CA SER A 226 -7.05 6.75 -0.48
C SER A 226 -6.22 7.88 -1.10
N TYR A 227 -5.96 7.83 -2.41
CA TYR A 227 -5.37 8.96 -3.14
C TYR A 227 -6.26 10.20 -3.06
N GLY A 228 -7.56 10.06 -3.31
CA GLY A 228 -8.50 11.19 -3.24
C GLY A 228 -8.47 11.86 -1.87
N ILE A 229 -8.47 11.06 -0.80
CA ILE A 229 -8.38 11.56 0.58
C ILE A 229 -7.09 12.38 0.77
N LEU A 230 -5.94 11.84 0.38
CA LEU A 230 -4.64 12.51 0.57
C LEU A 230 -4.41 13.69 -0.37
N ILE A 231 -4.97 13.66 -1.59
CA ILE A 231 -4.97 14.79 -2.51
C ILE A 231 -5.73 15.96 -1.88
N ILE A 232 -6.94 15.72 -1.37
CA ILE A 232 -7.75 16.75 -0.71
C ILE A 232 -7.02 17.29 0.52
N GLU A 233 -6.47 16.43 1.38
CA GLU A 233 -5.66 16.86 2.52
C GLU A 233 -4.50 17.77 2.09
N ASN A 234 -3.73 17.35 1.08
CA ASN A 234 -2.58 18.09 0.61
C ASN A 234 -2.96 19.46 0.01
N LEU A 235 -4.08 19.55 -0.69
CA LEU A 235 -4.65 20.81 -1.20
C LEU A 235 -5.11 21.74 -0.07
N LEU A 236 -5.78 21.19 0.96
CA LEU A 236 -6.21 21.95 2.13
C LEU A 236 -5.03 22.55 2.88
N LEU A 237 -3.99 21.75 3.16
CA LEU A 237 -2.78 22.18 3.86
C LEU A 237 -2.02 23.30 3.13
N GLN A 238 -2.24 23.44 1.82
CA GLN A 238 -1.64 24.49 1.00
C GLN A 238 -2.57 25.68 0.72
N GLY A 239 -3.80 25.65 1.22
CA GLY A 239 -4.80 26.70 0.97
C GLY A 239 -5.44 26.65 -0.42
N HIS A 240 -5.24 25.57 -1.18
CA HIS A 240 -5.84 25.35 -2.51
C HIS A 240 -7.31 24.90 -2.40
N PHE A 241 -8.14 25.71 -1.74
CA PHE A 241 -9.53 25.36 -1.39
C PHE A 241 -10.44 25.17 -2.61
N ASN A 242 -10.19 25.88 -3.72
CA ASN A 242 -10.97 25.73 -4.95
C ASN A 242 -10.75 24.35 -5.59
N GLU A 243 -9.51 23.90 -5.60
CA GLU A 243 -9.14 22.60 -6.15
C GLU A 243 -9.65 21.47 -5.25
N ALA A 244 -9.52 21.61 -3.93
CA ALA A 244 -10.08 20.65 -2.97
C ALA A 244 -11.60 20.49 -3.10
N GLU A 245 -12.33 21.59 -3.29
CA GLU A 245 -13.77 21.58 -3.56
C GLU A 245 -14.10 20.84 -4.86
N THR A 246 -13.32 21.07 -5.92
CA THR A 246 -13.52 20.42 -7.23
C THR A 246 -13.30 18.91 -7.12
N GLU A 247 -12.24 18.47 -6.44
CA GLU A 247 -11.97 17.05 -6.20
C GLU A 247 -13.10 16.39 -5.40
N LEU A 248 -13.60 17.06 -4.35
CA LEU A 248 -14.73 16.55 -3.57
C LEU A 248 -16.01 16.44 -4.39
N ILE A 249 -16.34 17.43 -5.22
CA ILE A 249 -17.51 17.37 -6.11
C ILE A 249 -17.41 16.15 -7.04
N ASN A 250 -16.24 15.92 -7.65
CA ASN A 250 -16.01 14.78 -8.54
C ASN A 250 -16.20 13.45 -7.82
N ILE A 251 -15.65 13.31 -6.61
CA ILE A 251 -15.79 12.12 -5.77
C ILE A 251 -17.26 11.95 -5.33
N PHE A 252 -17.94 13.03 -4.95
CA PHE A 252 -19.32 12.97 -4.46
C PHE A 252 -20.30 12.50 -5.53
N HIS A 253 -20.07 12.90 -6.78
CA HIS A 253 -20.93 12.52 -7.91
C HIS A 253 -20.98 11.00 -8.14
N SER A 254 -19.91 10.27 -7.84
CA SER A 254 -19.78 8.86 -8.26
C SER A 254 -19.36 7.89 -7.16
N LYS A 255 -18.62 8.35 -6.15
CA LYS A 255 -17.93 7.51 -5.15
C LYS A 255 -18.16 7.97 -3.71
N PHE A 256 -19.14 8.84 -3.44
CA PHE A 256 -19.42 9.41 -2.11
C PHE A 256 -19.45 8.36 -0.99
N LYS A 257 -20.25 7.30 -1.14
CA LYS A 257 -20.44 6.27 -0.11
C LYS A 257 -19.11 5.56 0.21
N PHE A 258 -18.38 5.14 -0.82
CA PHE A 258 -17.11 4.43 -0.65
C PHE A 258 -16.02 5.32 -0.07
N PHE A 259 -15.93 6.58 -0.53
CA PHE A 259 -15.01 7.56 0.01
C PHE A 259 -15.27 7.81 1.50
N PHE A 260 -16.54 8.02 1.86
CA PHE A 260 -16.92 8.24 3.24
C PHE A 260 -16.66 7.01 4.11
N GLN A 261 -16.98 5.81 3.63
CA GLN A 261 -16.67 4.57 4.36
C GLN A 261 -15.17 4.39 4.59
N LEU A 262 -14.35 4.69 3.58
CA LEU A 262 -12.90 4.62 3.68
C LEU A 262 -12.33 5.66 4.65
N LEU A 263 -12.80 6.91 4.63
CA LEU A 263 -12.30 7.98 5.51
C LEU A 263 -12.47 7.65 7.01
N PHE A 264 -13.43 6.78 7.36
CA PHE A 264 -13.69 6.33 8.73
C PHE A 264 -13.38 4.86 8.95
N SER A 265 -12.72 4.19 7.99
CA SER A 265 -12.43 2.78 8.13
C SER A 265 -11.32 2.54 9.15
N HIS A 266 -11.41 1.37 9.77
CA HIS A 266 -10.43 0.86 10.71
C HIS A 266 -9.95 -0.47 10.16
N PHE A 267 -8.66 -0.55 9.83
CA PHE A 267 -8.05 -1.80 9.37
C PHE A 267 -7.15 -2.39 10.46
N HIS A 268 -5.94 -1.85 10.62
CA HIS A 268 -5.10 -2.15 11.78
C HIS A 268 -5.12 -1.04 12.82
N LYS A 269 -5.41 0.18 12.37
CA LYS A 269 -5.54 1.39 13.17
C LYS A 269 -6.63 2.27 12.57
N ASP A 270 -6.84 3.44 13.18
CA ASP A 270 -7.58 4.53 12.55
C ASP A 270 -6.72 5.12 11.41
N GLU A 271 -6.96 4.65 10.19
CA GLU A 271 -6.05 4.85 9.05
C GLU A 271 -6.00 6.31 8.59
N PHE A 272 -7.13 7.02 8.69
CA PHE A 272 -7.28 8.39 8.18
C PHE A 272 -7.58 9.43 9.28
N PHE A 273 -7.18 9.14 10.52
CA PHE A 273 -7.37 10.05 11.66
C PHE A 273 -6.88 11.48 11.37
N TYR A 274 -5.66 11.62 10.84
CA TYR A 274 -5.07 12.93 10.58
C TYR A 274 -5.81 13.69 9.49
N GLN A 275 -6.25 13.01 8.44
CA GLN A 275 -6.99 13.60 7.33
C GLN A 275 -8.32 14.17 7.83
N ARG A 276 -9.01 13.45 8.73
CA ARG A 276 -10.21 13.96 9.40
C ARG A 276 -9.93 15.18 10.28
N LYS A 277 -8.83 15.18 11.03
CA LYS A 277 -8.40 16.37 11.79
C LYS A 277 -8.09 17.56 10.88
N THR A 278 -7.48 17.32 9.72
CA THR A 278 -7.21 18.37 8.73
C THR A 278 -8.51 19.02 8.26
N PHE A 279 -9.55 18.25 7.92
CA PHE A 279 -10.86 18.84 7.57
C PHE A 279 -11.39 19.78 8.66
N LEU A 280 -11.32 19.37 9.93
CA LEU A 280 -11.81 20.15 11.07
C LEU A 280 -11.01 21.43 11.34
N GLN A 281 -9.81 21.59 10.78
CA GLN A 281 -9.05 22.86 10.89
C GLN A 281 -9.60 23.97 10.00
N TYR A 282 -10.38 23.62 8.97
CA TYR A 282 -10.84 24.54 7.93
C TYR A 282 -12.35 24.81 7.98
N THR A 283 -12.96 24.81 9.17
CA THR A 283 -14.41 25.04 9.39
C THR A 283 -14.90 26.40 8.90
N TYR A 284 -14.01 27.38 8.78
CA TYR A 284 -14.32 28.72 8.26
C TYR A 284 -14.51 28.77 6.74
N ILE A 285 -14.18 27.71 6.00
CA ILE A 285 -14.27 27.68 4.53
C ILE A 285 -15.74 27.55 4.08
N ASN A 286 -16.18 28.53 3.29
CA ASN A 286 -17.52 28.57 2.73
C ASN A 286 -17.54 28.02 1.28
N LYS A 287 -17.44 26.70 1.16
CA LYS A 287 -17.51 25.97 -0.11
C LYS A 287 -18.37 24.71 0.05
N PRO A 288 -19.40 24.48 -0.78
CA PRO A 288 -20.44 23.48 -0.52
C PRO A 288 -19.95 22.07 -0.17
N ALA A 289 -19.11 21.46 -1.00
CA ALA A 289 -18.69 20.08 -0.82
C ALA A 289 -17.73 19.93 0.36
N LEU A 290 -16.79 20.88 0.52
CA LEU A 290 -15.94 20.99 1.70
C LEU A 290 -16.76 21.18 2.97
N SER A 291 -17.72 22.09 2.93
CA SER A 291 -18.63 22.37 4.03
C SER A 291 -19.41 21.11 4.43
N LEU A 292 -19.95 20.38 3.47
CA LEU A 292 -20.61 19.10 3.73
C LEU A 292 -19.63 18.09 4.34
N MET A 293 -18.41 17.96 3.84
CA MET A 293 -17.42 17.04 4.41
C MET A 293 -17.08 17.38 5.85
N ILE A 294 -16.78 18.65 6.13
CA ILE A 294 -16.45 19.11 7.48
C ILE A 294 -17.62 18.83 8.42
N TYR A 295 -18.86 19.13 8.01
CA TYR A 295 -20.06 18.79 8.78
C TYR A 295 -20.13 17.28 9.11
N LEU A 296 -19.98 16.42 8.10
CA LEU A 296 -20.06 14.97 8.29
C LEU A 296 -18.94 14.44 9.18
N VAL A 297 -17.74 15.02 9.08
CA VAL A 297 -16.61 14.72 9.97
C VAL A 297 -16.90 15.18 11.40
N SER A 298 -17.36 16.41 11.60
CA SER A 298 -17.73 16.94 12.92
C SER A 298 -18.80 16.08 13.59
N LEU A 299 -19.82 15.66 12.84
CA LEU A 299 -20.89 14.79 13.31
C LEU A 299 -20.35 13.43 13.79
N LYS A 300 -19.47 12.79 13.00
CA LYS A 300 -18.89 11.49 13.33
C LYS A 300 -17.90 11.55 14.49
N GLU A 301 -17.10 12.60 14.56
CA GLU A 301 -16.12 12.85 15.62
C GLU A 301 -16.77 13.38 16.92
N GLY A 302 -18.05 13.76 16.89
CA GLY A 302 -18.75 14.32 18.04
C GLY A 302 -18.32 15.75 18.39
N SER A 303 -17.76 16.48 17.44
CA SER A 303 -17.35 17.89 17.63
C SER A 303 -18.58 18.80 17.45
N SER A 304 -19.07 19.37 18.55
CA SER A 304 -20.36 20.08 18.64
C SER A 304 -20.37 21.52 18.11
N SER A 305 -19.24 22.07 17.67
CA SER A 305 -19.08 23.50 17.37
C SER A 305 -19.69 23.97 16.04
N ASP A 306 -19.95 23.09 15.06
CA ASP A 306 -20.15 23.54 13.67
C ASP A 306 -21.48 23.09 13.01
N ILE A 307 -22.31 22.33 13.71
CA ILE A 307 -23.56 21.76 13.15
C ILE A 307 -24.54 22.87 12.70
N THR A 308 -24.64 23.96 13.47
CA THR A 308 -25.58 25.07 13.21
C THR A 308 -25.12 25.98 12.07
N TYR A 309 -23.82 26.21 11.93
CA TYR A 309 -23.24 26.99 10.83
C TYR A 309 -23.41 26.26 9.49
N PHE A 310 -23.23 24.93 9.49
CA PHE A 310 -23.38 24.13 8.26
C PHE A 310 -24.81 24.01 7.77
N LEU A 311 -25.77 23.79 8.67
CA LEU A 311 -27.20 23.83 8.31
C LEU A 311 -27.57 25.20 7.72
N TYR A 312 -27.11 26.29 8.32
CA TYR A 312 -27.37 27.66 7.84
C TYR A 312 -26.86 27.89 6.40
N HIS A 313 -25.65 27.44 6.06
CA HIS A 313 -25.07 27.67 4.73
C HIS A 313 -25.58 26.73 3.63
N ILE A 314 -25.88 25.47 3.95
CA ILE A 314 -26.50 24.54 2.99
C ILE A 314 -27.93 25.02 2.66
N LEU A 315 -28.69 25.44 3.67
CA LEU A 315 -30.05 25.95 3.48
C LEU A 315 -30.07 27.28 2.69
N GLN A 316 -29.09 28.16 2.87
CA GLN A 316 -28.99 29.39 2.06
C GLN A 316 -28.78 29.14 0.56
N LYS A 317 -28.06 28.10 0.16
CA LYS A 317 -27.83 27.79 -1.27
C LYS A 317 -29.03 27.15 -1.95
N GLU A 318 -29.80 26.31 -1.26
CA GLU A 318 -31.08 25.81 -1.78
C GLU A 318 -32.12 26.93 -1.90
N MET A 319 -32.16 27.89 -0.95
CA MET A 319 -33.06 29.05 -1.02
C MET A 319 -32.73 30.04 -2.16
N HIS A 320 -31.51 30.03 -2.70
CA HIS A 320 -31.07 30.97 -3.75
C HIS A 320 -30.84 30.33 -5.14
N GLY A 321 -31.27 29.07 -5.35
CA GLY A 321 -31.53 28.51 -6.68
C GLY A 321 -30.32 28.32 -7.62
N LYS A 322 -29.09 28.24 -7.12
CA LYS A 322 -27.89 28.07 -7.95
C LYS A 322 -27.06 26.86 -7.51
N GLN A 323 -27.26 25.76 -8.23
CA GLN A 323 -26.56 24.46 -8.21
C GLN A 323 -27.20 23.38 -7.32
N ASN A 324 -27.77 22.36 -7.97
CA ASN A 324 -28.07 21.05 -7.38
C ASN A 324 -26.76 20.32 -7.12
N ILE A 325 -26.21 20.46 -5.92
CA ILE A 325 -24.92 19.87 -5.54
C ILE A 325 -25.11 18.43 -5.02
N LEU A 326 -26.34 18.02 -4.74
CA LEU A 326 -26.70 16.67 -4.28
C LEU A 326 -28.01 16.22 -4.94
N PRO A 327 -28.14 14.95 -5.38
CA PRO A 327 -29.45 14.33 -5.46
C PRO A 327 -30.03 14.32 -4.04
N LEU A 328 -31.17 14.99 -3.83
CA LEU A 328 -31.95 15.05 -2.56
C LEU A 328 -32.02 13.70 -1.82
N ASN A 329 -32.00 12.61 -2.57
CA ASN A 329 -32.01 11.22 -2.11
C ASN A 329 -30.84 10.87 -1.16
N HIS A 330 -29.66 11.50 -1.30
CA HIS A 330 -28.52 11.26 -0.41
C HIS A 330 -28.64 12.00 0.92
N ILE A 331 -29.24 13.19 0.93
CA ILE A 331 -29.58 13.91 2.16
C ILE A 331 -30.61 13.10 2.95
N GLU A 332 -31.65 12.58 2.30
CA GLU A 332 -32.62 11.69 2.95
C GLU A 332 -31.98 10.41 3.48
N TYR A 333 -31.05 9.79 2.75
CA TYR A 333 -30.36 8.58 3.21
C TYR A 333 -29.51 8.85 4.46
N ILE A 334 -28.75 9.95 4.47
CA ILE A 334 -27.96 10.39 5.63
C ILE A 334 -28.90 10.73 6.80
N HIS A 335 -30.02 11.39 6.54
CA HIS A 335 -31.04 11.72 7.55
C HIS A 335 -31.78 10.50 8.12
N ARG A 336 -31.97 9.43 7.32
CA ARG A 336 -32.52 8.15 7.78
C ARG A 336 -31.52 7.29 8.56
N GLN A 337 -30.22 7.56 8.40
CA GLN A 337 -29.13 6.95 9.19
C GLN A 337 -28.75 7.78 10.44
N LEU A 338 -29.37 8.96 10.63
CA LEU A 338 -29.23 9.85 11.79
C LEU A 338 -30.09 9.53 13.05
N PRO A 339 -30.98 8.51 13.14
CA PRO A 339 -31.83 8.38 14.31
C PRO A 339 -31.01 7.83 15.48
N TYR A 340 -30.47 8.74 16.29
CA TYR A 340 -30.50 8.66 17.77
C TYR A 340 -29.90 9.88 18.51
N ARG A 341 -29.27 10.87 17.84
CA ARG A 341 -28.57 11.96 18.56
C ARG A 341 -29.09 13.39 18.37
N LEU A 342 -29.81 13.71 17.29
CA LEU A 342 -30.38 15.06 17.11
C LEU A 342 -31.69 15.29 17.87
N GLY A 343 -32.44 14.23 18.18
CA GLY A 343 -33.73 14.31 18.89
C GLY A 343 -33.67 14.71 20.38
N LYS A 344 -32.47 14.94 20.95
CA LYS A 344 -32.32 15.42 22.34
C LYS A 344 -31.90 16.89 22.46
N TYR A 345 -31.49 17.54 21.37
CA TYR A 345 -30.95 18.91 21.41
C TYR A 345 -31.85 19.97 20.76
N ILE A 346 -33.05 19.61 20.28
CA ILE A 346 -34.00 20.55 19.64
C ILE A 346 -35.32 20.69 20.44
N VAL A 347 -35.36 20.23 21.70
CA VAL A 347 -36.49 20.55 22.60
C VAL A 347 -35.98 21.29 23.82
N LYS A 348 -35.96 22.62 23.71
CA LYS A 348 -36.49 23.53 24.73
C LYS A 348 -37.00 24.80 24.08
#